data_AF-A0A5P2BBE4-F1
#
_entry.id   AF-A0A5P2BBE4-F1
#
_cell.length_a   1.000
_cell.length_b   1.000
_cell.length_c   1.000
_cell.angle_alpha   90.00
_cell.angle_beta   90.00
_cell.angle_gamma   90.00
#
_symmetry.space_group_name_H-M   'P 1'
#
loop_
_entity.id
_entity.type
_entity.pdbx_description
1 polymer ?
#
loop_
_entity_poly.entity_id
_entity_poly.type
_entity_poly.pdbx_seq_one_letter_code
_entity_poly.pdbx_strand_id
1 'polypeptide(L)'
;MGFGALLLQWRKAAPGRPTQARTAKAMGISVRTYRKIEKGAVPPRLTPAQFESLAELFGLDDEGRHALTLHNIGSTLIAPRGSSQPQLQKALRLLIDRQMPSPAYLCDQHWNILGFNSAMAEWWPWVMEPGANLILWALTSPEARVQYQDWDMHASAYVKMLKFAEATRGDDPELRELIEKVKKDPDVLHVWDTEKSMGETRDGHVFRMNVAALDWETIEVVSHVLYPASMPQCRFVVITWVEGGEGERDALGGTRNAWAATAANQDDVEAAQWHEQNRVAEDAATRWRREAAALASRTVVSTPDEAAELAGANGVPMPAISKLMGPDAQLTLAPEQSTVVWAVEEAAGIWSVTHVRPATVIARVPREAIHGACLAEVLQLVRVALPADAAAATARIGQLLEERDTEQRVLREVLNKIKNDGGAAARETGQF
;
A
#
# COMPACT_ATOMS: atom_id res chain seq x y z
N MET A 1 -1.91 20.66 -13.47
CA MET A 1 -0.48 20.92 -13.20
C MET A 1 0.43 19.85 -13.78
N GLY A 2 0.24 19.55 -15.07
CA GLY A 2 1.28 18.89 -15.86
C GLY A 2 2.58 19.69 -15.81
N PHE A 3 3.54 19.31 -16.63
CA PHE A 3 4.86 19.95 -16.74
C PHE A 3 4.89 21.48 -16.53
N GLY A 4 3.86 22.21 -16.99
CA GLY A 4 3.67 23.63 -16.74
C GLY A 4 3.72 24.13 -15.30
N ALA A 5 3.15 23.42 -14.33
CA ALA A 5 3.19 23.90 -12.94
C ALA A 5 4.38 23.36 -12.14
N LEU A 6 4.99 22.25 -12.57
CA LEU A 6 6.36 21.90 -12.16
C LEU A 6 7.35 22.97 -12.63
N LEU A 7 7.26 23.40 -13.90
CA LEU A 7 8.03 24.53 -14.40
C LEU A 7 7.80 25.80 -13.59
N LEU A 8 6.56 26.09 -13.18
CA LEU A 8 6.24 27.24 -12.35
C LEU A 8 6.86 27.14 -10.96
N GLN A 9 6.80 25.95 -10.34
CA GLN A 9 7.36 25.69 -9.01
C GLN A 9 8.88 25.76 -9.03
N TRP A 10 9.54 25.05 -9.95
CA TRP A 10 10.99 25.14 -10.16
C TRP A 10 11.42 26.57 -10.45
N ARG A 11 10.70 27.31 -11.29
CA ARG A 11 11.02 28.73 -11.57
C ARG A 11 10.90 29.63 -10.34
N LYS A 12 9.96 29.35 -9.43
CA LYS A 12 9.77 30.11 -8.18
C LYS A 12 10.82 29.75 -7.12
N ALA A 13 11.23 28.48 -7.08
CA ALA A 13 12.23 27.96 -6.15
C ALA A 13 13.68 28.23 -6.60
N ALA A 14 13.91 28.35 -7.92
CA ALA A 14 15.24 28.48 -8.49
C ALA A 14 15.99 29.74 -8.03
N PRO A 15 17.32 29.63 -7.85
CA PRO A 15 18.19 30.77 -7.57
C PRO A 15 18.00 31.89 -8.60
N GLY A 16 17.79 33.12 -8.13
CA GLY A 16 17.60 34.29 -9.00
C GLY A 16 16.24 34.36 -9.73
N ARG A 17 15.28 33.46 -9.41
CA ARG A 17 13.88 33.47 -9.85
C ARG A 17 13.72 33.84 -11.34
N PRO A 18 14.14 32.97 -12.26
CA PRO A 18 14.15 33.28 -13.69
C PRO A 18 12.76 33.73 -14.18
N THR A 19 12.75 34.68 -15.10
CA THR A 19 11.50 35.21 -15.69
C THR A 19 10.93 34.22 -16.70
N GLN A 20 9.62 34.29 -16.95
CA GLN A 20 8.98 33.51 -18.04
C GLN A 20 9.71 33.67 -19.38
N ALA A 21 10.29 34.85 -19.65
CA ALA A 21 11.04 35.11 -20.87
C ALA A 21 12.38 34.35 -20.91
N ARG A 22 13.11 34.29 -19.79
CA ARG A 22 14.36 33.53 -19.69
C ARG A 22 14.10 32.02 -19.81
N THR A 23 13.04 31.53 -19.17
CA THR A 23 12.68 30.12 -19.26
C THR A 23 12.20 29.73 -20.66
N ALA A 24 11.39 30.57 -21.30
CA ALA A 24 10.98 30.36 -22.70
C ALA A 24 12.19 30.27 -23.65
N LYS A 25 13.21 31.12 -23.42
CA LYS A 25 14.47 31.08 -24.18
C LYS A 25 15.23 29.77 -23.98
N ALA A 26 15.36 29.27 -22.74
CA ALA A 26 16.01 27.99 -22.45
C ALA A 26 15.28 26.80 -23.13
N MET A 27 13.96 26.88 -23.21
CA MET A 27 13.13 25.90 -23.94
C MET A 27 13.12 26.08 -25.46
N GLY A 28 13.75 27.13 -26.00
CA GLY A 28 13.70 27.46 -27.43
C GLY A 28 12.28 27.76 -27.96
N ILE A 29 11.38 28.29 -27.12
CA ILE A 29 9.99 28.62 -27.48
C ILE A 29 9.65 30.09 -27.24
N SER A 30 8.53 30.53 -27.80
CA SER A 30 8.02 31.88 -27.54
C SER A 30 7.51 32.02 -26.10
N VAL A 31 7.59 33.22 -25.52
CA VAL A 31 7.03 33.54 -24.19
C VAL A 31 5.51 33.28 -24.15
N ARG A 32 4.82 33.49 -25.27
CA ARG A 32 3.39 33.19 -25.42
C ARG A 32 3.12 31.69 -25.30
N THR A 33 3.95 30.86 -25.92
CA THR A 33 3.87 29.39 -25.82
C THR A 33 4.17 28.93 -24.40
N TYR A 34 5.23 29.47 -23.78
CA TYR A 34 5.58 29.16 -22.39
C TYR A 34 4.46 29.49 -21.41
N ARG A 35 3.81 30.65 -21.54
CA ARG A 35 2.63 31.00 -20.71
C ARG A 35 1.46 30.04 -20.89
N LYS A 36 1.25 29.49 -22.09
CA LYS A 36 0.23 28.46 -22.31
C LYS A 36 0.62 27.17 -21.61
N ILE A 37 1.90 26.79 -21.64
CA ILE A 37 2.43 25.61 -20.95
C ILE A 37 2.23 25.75 -19.43
N GLU A 38 2.61 26.89 -18.82
CA GLU A 38 2.34 27.15 -17.39
C GLU A 38 0.84 27.07 -17.04
N LYS A 39 -0.05 27.35 -18.00
CA LYS A 39 -1.52 27.23 -17.88
C LYS A 39 -2.08 25.86 -18.25
N GLY A 40 -1.23 24.85 -18.47
CA GLY A 40 -1.65 23.47 -18.72
C GLY A 40 -1.52 22.97 -20.16
N ALA A 41 -0.94 23.74 -21.09
CA ALA A 41 -0.68 23.25 -22.44
C ALA A 41 0.47 22.23 -22.48
N VAL A 42 0.38 21.29 -23.42
CA VAL A 42 1.42 20.26 -23.63
C VAL A 42 2.73 20.92 -24.09
N PRO A 43 3.85 20.70 -23.39
CA PRO A 43 5.15 21.21 -23.80
C PRO A 43 5.70 20.43 -25.01
N PRO A 44 6.53 21.07 -25.86
CA PRO A 44 7.32 20.34 -26.84
C PRO A 44 8.40 19.49 -26.15
N ARG A 45 8.83 18.41 -26.81
CA ARG A 45 10.01 17.66 -26.40
C ARG A 45 11.23 18.58 -26.41
N LEU A 46 12.01 18.49 -25.35
CA LEU A 46 13.28 19.18 -25.19
C LEU A 46 14.38 18.38 -25.89
N THR A 47 15.18 19.06 -26.70
CA THR A 47 16.46 18.53 -27.16
C THR A 47 17.41 18.37 -25.97
N PRO A 48 18.47 17.56 -26.07
CA PRO A 48 19.48 17.44 -25.00
C PRO A 48 20.03 18.80 -24.54
N ALA A 49 20.23 19.74 -25.46
CA ALA A 49 20.70 21.08 -25.14
C ALA A 49 19.66 21.92 -24.38
N GLN A 50 18.37 21.81 -24.72
CA GLN A 50 17.29 22.50 -24.02
C GLN A 50 17.01 21.91 -22.64
N PHE A 51 17.15 20.59 -22.51
CA PHE A 51 17.09 19.88 -21.24
C PHE A 51 18.16 20.40 -20.28
N GLU A 52 19.42 20.39 -20.71
CA GLU A 52 20.55 20.86 -19.89
C GLU A 52 20.40 22.34 -19.53
N SER A 53 20.02 23.18 -20.50
CA SER A 53 19.79 24.60 -20.25
C SER A 53 18.68 24.85 -19.22
N LEU A 54 17.64 24.02 -19.17
CA LEU A 54 16.59 24.12 -18.16
C LEU A 54 17.03 23.62 -16.79
N ALA A 55 17.75 22.50 -16.74
CA ALA A 55 18.28 21.95 -15.49
C ALA A 55 19.23 22.93 -14.81
N GLU A 56 20.15 23.52 -15.57
CA GLU A 56 21.05 24.58 -15.08
C GLU A 56 20.29 25.84 -14.67
N LEU A 57 19.32 26.29 -15.48
CA LEU A 57 18.55 27.51 -15.20
C LEU A 57 17.77 27.42 -13.88
N PHE A 58 17.29 26.23 -13.53
CA PHE A 58 16.56 26.01 -12.29
C PHE A 58 17.42 25.54 -11.12
N GLY A 59 18.68 25.15 -11.36
CA GLY A 59 19.53 24.53 -10.35
C GLY A 59 18.96 23.20 -9.86
N LEU A 60 18.45 22.38 -10.79
CA LEU A 60 17.87 21.07 -10.45
C LEU A 60 18.95 20.14 -9.90
N ASP A 61 18.66 19.51 -8.77
CA ASP A 61 19.39 18.37 -8.24
C ASP A 61 19.08 17.10 -9.04
N ASP A 62 19.65 15.96 -8.63
CA ASP A 62 19.48 14.69 -9.34
C ASP A 62 18.00 14.27 -9.43
N GLU A 63 17.20 14.53 -8.39
CA GLU A 63 15.77 14.27 -8.37
C GLU A 63 15.01 15.18 -9.35
N GLY A 64 15.30 16.49 -9.35
CA GLY A 64 14.74 17.44 -10.30
C GLY A 64 15.12 17.14 -11.75
N ARG A 65 16.36 16.72 -12.00
CA ARG A 65 16.84 16.28 -13.33
C ARG A 65 16.15 14.99 -13.76
N HIS A 66 15.94 14.05 -12.84
CA HIS A 66 15.18 12.83 -13.09
C HIS A 66 13.73 13.14 -13.47
N ALA A 67 13.05 14.00 -12.70
CA ALA A 67 11.69 14.45 -12.99
C ALA A 67 11.58 15.18 -14.34
N LEU A 68 12.54 16.06 -14.67
CA LEU A 68 12.61 16.70 -16.00
C LEU A 68 12.77 15.66 -17.11
N THR A 69 13.54 14.59 -16.86
CA THR A 69 13.81 13.51 -17.81
C THR A 69 12.55 12.68 -18.05
N LEU A 70 11.90 12.25 -16.97
CA LEU A 70 10.64 11.53 -17.01
C LEU A 70 9.54 12.35 -17.69
N HIS A 71 9.51 13.68 -17.55
CA HIS A 71 8.58 14.49 -18.34
C HIS A 71 8.95 14.59 -19.82
N ASN A 72 10.24 14.73 -20.12
CA ASN A 72 10.71 14.84 -21.51
C ASN A 72 10.49 13.53 -22.30
N ILE A 73 10.57 12.39 -21.62
CA ILE A 73 10.34 11.05 -22.19
C ILE A 73 8.86 10.62 -22.05
N GLY A 74 8.29 10.79 -20.86
CA GLY A 74 7.01 10.24 -20.40
C GLY A 74 5.77 11.04 -20.79
N SER A 75 5.89 12.32 -21.19
CA SER A 75 4.76 13.09 -21.75
C SER A 75 4.18 12.51 -23.05
N THR A 76 4.83 11.49 -23.61
CA THR A 76 4.44 10.84 -24.88
C THR A 76 4.66 9.32 -24.89
N LEU A 77 4.62 8.64 -23.74
CA LEU A 77 4.36 7.20 -23.77
C LEU A 77 2.90 7.00 -24.20
N ILE A 78 2.69 7.05 -25.51
CA ILE A 78 1.44 6.69 -26.14
C ILE A 78 1.38 5.18 -26.05
N ALA A 79 0.36 4.67 -25.36
CA ALA A 79 0.12 3.25 -25.29
C ALA A 79 0.17 2.66 -26.73
N PRO A 80 0.89 1.56 -26.98
CA PRO A 80 0.94 0.92 -28.28
C PRO A 80 -0.47 0.70 -28.81
N ARG A 81 -0.68 0.85 -30.13
CA ARG A 81 -1.97 0.52 -30.77
C ARG A 81 -2.36 -0.90 -30.37
N GLY A 82 -3.49 -1.06 -29.66
CA GLY A 82 -3.91 -2.34 -29.10
C GLY A 82 -3.73 -2.50 -27.58
N SER A 83 -3.43 -1.44 -26.83
CA SER A 83 -3.35 -1.50 -25.36
C SER A 83 -4.66 -1.91 -24.65
N SER A 84 -5.79 -1.85 -25.34
CA SER A 84 -7.09 -2.36 -24.88
C SER A 84 -7.38 -3.81 -25.34
N GLN A 85 -6.38 -4.53 -25.88
CA GLN A 85 -6.56 -5.90 -26.34
C GLN A 85 -6.65 -6.87 -25.13
N PRO A 86 -7.63 -7.79 -25.11
CA PRO A 86 -7.75 -8.81 -24.07
C PRO A 86 -6.49 -9.66 -23.88
N GLN A 87 -5.71 -9.87 -24.95
CA GLN A 87 -4.45 -10.61 -24.92
C GLN A 87 -3.40 -9.90 -24.06
N LEU A 88 -3.37 -8.56 -24.08
CA LEU A 88 -2.43 -7.79 -23.29
C LEU A 88 -2.79 -7.82 -21.80
N GLN A 89 -4.09 -7.76 -21.48
CA GLN A 89 -4.58 -7.95 -20.11
C GLN A 89 -4.21 -9.35 -19.60
N LYS A 90 -4.36 -10.39 -20.42
CA LYS A 90 -3.91 -11.77 -20.09
C LYS A 90 -2.40 -11.87 -19.90
N ALA A 91 -1.60 -11.18 -20.72
CA ALA A 91 -0.14 -11.19 -20.59
C ALA A 91 0.33 -10.49 -19.31
N LEU A 92 -0.25 -9.35 -18.96
CA LEU A 92 0.03 -8.66 -17.69
C LEU A 92 -0.45 -9.47 -16.50
N ARG A 93 -1.61 -10.13 -16.61
CA ARG A 93 -2.10 -11.05 -15.58
C ARG A 93 -1.13 -12.20 -15.34
N LEU A 94 -0.64 -12.83 -16.40
CA LEU A 94 0.38 -13.87 -16.31
C LEU A 94 1.65 -13.34 -15.62
N LEU A 95 2.08 -12.10 -15.90
CA LEU A 95 3.24 -11.49 -15.26
C LEU A 95 3.02 -11.27 -13.75
N ILE A 96 1.84 -10.78 -13.36
CA ILE A 96 1.43 -10.57 -11.97
C ILE A 96 1.45 -11.90 -11.21
N ASP A 97 0.80 -12.93 -11.78
CA ASP A 97 0.73 -14.26 -11.17
C ASP A 97 2.11 -14.95 -11.08
N ARG A 98 3.05 -14.61 -11.98
CA ARG A 98 4.42 -15.14 -11.96
C ARG A 98 5.35 -14.51 -10.93
N GLN A 99 4.90 -13.51 -10.17
CA GLN A 99 5.68 -12.97 -9.06
C GLN A 99 5.60 -13.81 -7.79
N MET A 100 4.72 -14.82 -7.73
CA MET A 100 4.61 -15.69 -6.55
C MET A 100 5.99 -16.25 -6.13
N PRO A 101 6.31 -16.25 -4.82
CA PRO A 101 5.42 -15.94 -3.69
C PRO A 101 5.31 -14.44 -3.35
N SER A 102 5.91 -13.55 -4.14
CA SER A 102 5.89 -12.12 -3.88
C SER A 102 4.56 -11.46 -4.19
N PRO A 103 3.94 -10.74 -3.24
CA PRO A 103 2.73 -9.99 -3.51
C PRO A 103 2.95 -9.01 -4.66
N ALA A 104 2.03 -9.03 -5.63
CA ALA A 104 2.11 -8.14 -6.77
C ALA A 104 0.72 -7.69 -7.19
N TYR A 105 0.63 -6.44 -7.65
CA TYR A 105 -0.59 -5.86 -8.19
C TYR A 105 -0.31 -4.90 -9.33
N LEU A 106 -1.33 -4.65 -10.13
CA LEU A 106 -1.40 -3.62 -11.15
C LEU A 106 -2.47 -2.64 -10.72
N CYS A 107 -2.14 -1.36 -10.65
CA CYS A 107 -3.12 -0.30 -10.43
C CYS A 107 -3.06 0.74 -11.54
N ASP A 108 -4.18 1.43 -11.75
CA ASP A 108 -4.26 2.51 -12.74
C ASP A 108 -3.66 3.82 -12.22
N GLN A 109 -3.89 4.88 -12.99
CA GLN A 109 -3.40 6.22 -12.68
C GLN A 109 -4.04 6.85 -11.44
N HIS A 110 -5.22 6.36 -11.04
CA HIS A 110 -6.00 6.73 -9.86
C HIS A 110 -5.80 5.75 -8.70
N TRP A 111 -4.87 4.81 -8.85
CA TRP A 111 -4.55 3.78 -7.87
C TRP A 111 -5.69 2.77 -7.61
N ASN A 112 -6.65 2.67 -8.53
CA ASN A 112 -7.63 1.58 -8.53
C ASN A 112 -6.91 0.30 -8.92
N ILE A 113 -7.20 -0.78 -8.20
CA ILE A 113 -6.60 -2.09 -8.45
C ILE A 113 -7.24 -2.69 -9.72
N LEU A 114 -6.39 -2.96 -10.71
CA LEU A 114 -6.78 -3.59 -11.98
C LEU A 114 -6.51 -5.11 -11.98
N GLY A 115 -5.60 -5.56 -11.11
CA GLY A 115 -5.28 -6.97 -10.95
C GLY A 115 -4.23 -7.18 -9.88
N PHE A 116 -4.25 -8.34 -9.25
CA PHE A 116 -3.37 -8.71 -8.15
C PHE A 116 -3.17 -10.22 -8.13
N ASN A 117 -2.02 -10.70 -7.67
CA ASN A 117 -1.79 -12.13 -7.48
C ASN A 117 -2.31 -12.59 -6.12
N SER A 118 -2.32 -13.91 -5.90
CA SER A 118 -2.87 -14.47 -4.67
C SER A 118 -2.08 -14.11 -3.41
N ALA A 119 -0.76 -13.95 -3.50
CA ALA A 119 0.04 -13.49 -2.36
C ALA A 119 -0.42 -12.09 -1.90
N MET A 120 -0.74 -11.20 -2.85
CA MET A 120 -1.31 -9.89 -2.54
C MET A 120 -2.69 -10.01 -1.87
N ALA A 121 -3.59 -10.82 -2.41
CA ALA A 121 -4.90 -11.05 -1.83
C ALA A 121 -4.86 -11.65 -0.41
N GLU A 122 -3.80 -12.35 -0.09
CA GLU A 122 -3.68 -13.00 1.20
C GLU A 122 -3.05 -12.12 2.27
N TRP A 123 -1.99 -11.40 1.90
CA TRP A 123 -1.31 -10.49 2.81
C TRP A 123 -2.12 -9.20 3.00
N TRP A 124 -2.79 -8.77 1.93
CA TRP A 124 -3.52 -7.51 1.82
C TRP A 124 -4.86 -7.71 1.12
N PRO A 125 -5.85 -8.31 1.80
CA PRO A 125 -7.10 -8.76 1.15
C PRO A 125 -7.98 -7.66 0.57
N TRP A 126 -7.64 -6.39 0.80
CA TRP A 126 -8.44 -5.22 0.40
C TRP A 126 -8.39 -5.07 -1.10
N VAL A 127 -7.36 -5.63 -1.74
CA VAL A 127 -7.25 -5.68 -3.20
C VAL A 127 -8.40 -6.46 -3.84
N MET A 128 -9.07 -7.33 -3.08
CA MET A 128 -10.22 -8.10 -3.55
C MET A 128 -11.54 -7.34 -3.42
N GLU A 129 -11.60 -6.25 -2.66
CA GLU A 129 -12.85 -5.50 -2.46
C GLU A 129 -13.32 -4.82 -3.76
N PRO A 130 -14.65 -4.68 -3.99
CA PRO A 130 -15.14 -3.97 -5.15
C PRO A 130 -14.64 -2.52 -5.15
N GLY A 131 -14.06 -2.07 -6.26
CA GLY A 131 -13.49 -0.73 -6.33
C GLY A 131 -12.26 -0.52 -5.44
N ALA A 132 -11.54 -1.60 -5.09
CA ALA A 132 -10.30 -1.55 -4.33
C ALA A 132 -9.36 -0.46 -4.85
N ASN A 133 -8.95 0.44 -3.95
CA ASN A 133 -8.07 1.54 -4.27
C ASN A 133 -6.97 1.62 -3.22
N LEU A 134 -5.70 1.60 -3.67
CA LEU A 134 -4.55 1.59 -2.78
C LEU A 134 -4.51 2.79 -1.84
N ILE A 135 -4.83 3.98 -2.36
CA ILE A 135 -4.76 5.22 -1.58
C ILE A 135 -5.89 5.28 -0.56
N LEU A 136 -7.12 4.91 -0.95
CA LEU A 136 -8.23 4.82 0.00
C LEU A 136 -7.89 3.84 1.12
N TRP A 137 -7.44 2.63 0.79
CA TRP A 137 -7.06 1.67 1.81
C TRP A 137 -5.95 2.23 2.72
N ALA A 138 -4.84 2.70 2.14
CA ALA A 138 -3.68 3.10 2.91
C ALA A 138 -3.94 4.30 3.84
N LEU A 139 -4.79 5.24 3.41
CA LEU A 139 -5.05 6.47 4.16
C LEU A 139 -6.28 6.41 5.07
N THR A 140 -7.28 5.60 4.75
CA THR A 140 -8.55 5.64 5.49
C THR A 140 -8.95 4.32 6.14
N SER A 141 -8.30 3.21 5.81
CA SER A 141 -8.65 1.92 6.39
C SER A 141 -8.05 1.75 7.80
N PRO A 142 -8.85 1.33 8.80
CA PRO A 142 -8.32 0.91 10.10
C PRO A 142 -7.29 -0.22 9.99
N GLU A 143 -7.46 -1.11 9.00
CA GLU A 143 -6.51 -2.20 8.75
C GLU A 143 -5.13 -1.66 8.37
N ALA A 144 -5.07 -0.69 7.44
CA ALA A 144 -3.81 -0.08 7.03
C ALA A 144 -3.08 0.58 8.20
N ARG A 145 -3.83 1.24 9.10
CA ARG A 145 -3.28 1.88 10.31
C ARG A 145 -2.68 0.88 11.30
N VAL A 146 -3.17 -0.36 11.34
CA VAL A 146 -2.61 -1.43 12.19
C VAL A 146 -1.42 -2.11 11.53
N GLN A 147 -1.45 -2.24 10.20
CA GLN A 147 -0.40 -2.92 9.46
C GLN A 147 0.84 -2.05 9.24
N TYR A 148 0.71 -0.74 8.98
CA TYR A 148 1.85 0.16 8.87
C TYR A 148 2.38 0.53 10.25
N GLN A 149 3.65 0.22 10.56
CA GLN A 149 4.27 0.65 11.83
C GLN A 149 4.36 2.17 11.93
N ASP A 150 4.79 2.83 10.85
CA ASP A 150 4.96 4.29 10.76
C ASP A 150 3.89 4.91 9.85
N TRP A 151 2.62 4.73 10.19
CA TRP A 151 1.50 5.12 9.32
C TRP A 151 1.57 6.58 8.86
N ASP A 152 1.99 7.51 9.72
CA ASP A 152 2.12 8.94 9.36
C ASP A 152 3.15 9.18 8.23
N MET A 153 4.25 8.43 8.23
CA MET A 153 5.27 8.50 7.18
C MET A 153 4.71 7.98 5.84
N HIS A 154 3.92 6.90 5.91
CA HIS A 154 3.20 6.38 4.75
C HIS A 154 2.17 7.39 4.23
N ALA A 155 1.39 7.99 5.14
CA ALA A 155 0.41 8.98 4.80
C ALA A 155 1.05 10.19 4.12
N SER A 156 2.19 10.68 4.62
CA SER A 156 2.98 11.74 3.97
C SER A 156 3.38 11.35 2.54
N ALA A 157 3.92 10.15 2.32
CA ALA A 157 4.30 9.70 0.99
C ALA A 157 3.11 9.66 0.01
N TYR A 158 1.97 9.10 0.43
CA TYR A 158 0.77 9.08 -0.42
C TYR A 158 0.19 10.47 -0.65
N VAL A 159 0.25 11.37 0.33
CA VAL A 159 -0.14 12.78 0.19
C VAL A 159 0.78 13.49 -0.81
N LYS A 160 2.09 13.28 -0.77
CA LYS A 160 3.04 13.81 -1.78
C LYS A 160 2.67 13.34 -3.19
N MET A 161 2.28 12.06 -3.34
CA MET A 161 1.82 11.48 -4.61
C MET A 161 0.48 12.04 -5.07
N LEU A 162 -0.48 12.21 -4.16
CA LEU A 162 -1.77 12.85 -4.47
C LEU A 162 -1.59 14.30 -4.87
N LYS A 163 -0.74 15.06 -4.17
CA LYS A 163 -0.40 16.44 -4.53
C LYS A 163 0.30 16.50 -5.88
N PHE A 164 1.21 15.56 -6.17
CA PHE A 164 1.81 15.43 -7.50
C PHE A 164 0.79 15.07 -8.60
N ALA A 165 -0.21 14.26 -8.30
CA ALA A 165 -1.27 13.94 -9.24
C ALA A 165 -2.27 15.09 -9.42
N GLU A 166 -2.76 15.68 -8.33
CA GLU A 166 -3.66 16.85 -8.33
C GLU A 166 -2.99 18.00 -9.06
N ALA A 167 -1.68 18.09 -8.82
CA ALA A 167 -0.80 18.76 -9.68
C ALA A 167 -0.98 18.23 -11.10
N THR A 168 -0.30 17.22 -11.60
CA THR A 168 -0.29 16.82 -13.03
C THR A 168 -1.64 16.83 -13.76
N ARG A 169 -2.74 16.45 -13.10
CA ARG A 169 -4.06 16.19 -13.67
C ARG A 169 -5.20 16.91 -12.94
N GLY A 170 -5.04 18.16 -12.52
CA GLY A 170 -6.06 18.89 -11.74
C GLY A 170 -7.48 19.02 -12.34
N ASP A 171 -7.66 18.81 -13.65
CA ASP A 171 -8.99 18.80 -14.29
C ASP A 171 -9.68 17.41 -14.23
N ASP A 172 -8.98 16.38 -13.75
CA ASP A 172 -9.44 15.00 -13.63
C ASP A 172 -10.48 14.87 -12.50
N PRO A 173 -11.75 14.55 -12.82
CA PRO A 173 -12.83 14.50 -11.84
C PRO A 173 -12.68 13.34 -10.86
N GLU A 174 -12.17 12.18 -11.32
CA GLU A 174 -12.02 10.97 -10.49
C GLU A 174 -10.91 11.16 -9.46
N LEU A 175 -9.80 11.79 -9.86
CA LEU A 175 -8.73 12.16 -8.94
C LEU A 175 -9.22 13.16 -7.87
N ARG A 176 -10.03 14.15 -8.28
CA ARG A 176 -10.60 15.12 -7.33
C ARG A 176 -11.52 14.44 -6.33
N GLU A 177 -12.34 13.50 -6.78
CA GLU A 177 -13.20 12.72 -5.90
C GLU A 177 -12.39 11.89 -4.90
N LEU A 178 -11.32 11.23 -5.34
CA LEU A 178 -10.41 10.49 -4.47
C LEU A 178 -9.79 11.40 -3.38
N ILE A 179 -9.28 12.57 -3.76
CA ILE A 179 -8.68 13.55 -2.83
C ILE A 179 -9.71 14.01 -1.79
N GLU A 180 -10.93 14.33 -2.22
CA GLU A 180 -12.00 14.74 -1.32
C GLU A 180 -12.49 13.60 -0.41
N LYS A 181 -12.42 12.33 -0.86
CA LYS A 181 -12.72 11.17 -0.01
C LYS A 181 -11.69 11.02 1.11
N VAL A 182 -10.39 11.07 0.80
CA VAL A 182 -9.35 10.86 1.82
C VAL A 182 -9.24 12.02 2.81
N LYS A 183 -9.50 13.26 2.37
CA LYS A 183 -9.49 14.45 3.25
C LYS A 183 -10.64 14.50 4.26
N LYS A 184 -11.61 13.58 4.20
CA LYS A 184 -12.64 13.44 5.24
C LYS A 184 -12.07 12.85 6.53
N ASP A 185 -10.97 12.11 6.44
CA ASP A 185 -10.25 11.61 7.60
C ASP A 185 -9.43 12.77 8.21
N PRO A 186 -9.64 13.12 9.50
CA PRO A 186 -8.96 14.24 10.13
C PRO A 186 -7.43 14.10 10.18
N ASP A 187 -6.90 12.89 10.33
CA ASP A 187 -5.46 12.66 10.42
C ASP A 187 -4.82 12.84 9.04
N VAL A 188 -5.50 12.35 7.99
CA VAL A 188 -5.08 12.58 6.61
C VAL A 188 -5.13 14.06 6.24
N LEU A 189 -6.18 14.78 6.67
CA LEU A 189 -6.29 16.22 6.46
C LEU A 189 -5.14 16.97 7.15
N HIS A 190 -4.76 16.57 8.36
CA HIS A 190 -3.63 17.13 9.07
C HIS A 190 -2.32 16.95 8.28
N VAL A 191 -2.03 15.73 7.83
CA VAL A 191 -0.86 15.44 6.97
C VAL A 191 -0.91 16.23 5.66
N TRP A 192 -2.10 16.37 5.06
CA TRP A 192 -2.30 17.17 3.86
C TRP A 192 -1.91 18.64 4.07
N ASP A 193 -2.29 19.24 5.18
CA ASP A 193 -2.02 20.65 5.44
C ASP A 193 -0.57 20.93 5.82
N THR A 194 0.11 19.97 6.45
CA THR A 194 1.52 20.10 6.87
C THR A 194 2.50 19.76 5.76
N GLU A 195 2.21 18.75 4.94
CA GLU A 195 3.09 18.29 3.86
C GLU A 195 3.14 19.32 2.71
N LYS A 196 4.32 19.85 2.41
CA LYS A 196 4.53 20.86 1.34
C LYS A 196 5.21 20.30 0.10
N SER A 197 5.75 19.08 0.19
CA SER A 197 6.47 18.42 -0.89
C SER A 197 5.53 17.64 -1.80
N MET A 198 6.05 17.25 -2.96
CA MET A 198 5.36 16.45 -3.98
C MET A 198 6.33 15.41 -4.50
N GLY A 199 5.85 14.21 -4.81
CA GLY A 199 6.68 13.11 -5.32
C GLY A 199 5.89 12.22 -6.27
N GLU A 200 6.53 11.75 -7.35
CA GLU A 200 5.84 11.03 -8.43
C GLU A 200 5.67 9.53 -8.14
N THR A 201 6.61 8.93 -7.41
CA THR A 201 6.67 7.49 -7.20
C THR A 201 7.15 7.14 -5.80
N ARG A 202 6.88 5.89 -5.40
CA ARG A 202 7.33 5.25 -4.16
C ARG A 202 8.27 4.06 -4.42
N ASP A 203 8.88 4.05 -5.61
CA ASP A 203 9.76 2.96 -6.04
C ASP A 203 10.96 2.85 -5.11
N GLY A 204 11.31 1.63 -4.73
CA GLY A 204 12.38 1.35 -3.78
C GLY A 204 12.09 1.76 -2.34
N HIS A 205 10.86 2.19 -2.00
CA HIS A 205 10.52 2.47 -0.60
C HIS A 205 10.64 1.21 0.25
N VAL A 206 11.42 1.32 1.32
CA VAL A 206 11.63 0.26 2.29
C VAL A 206 10.94 0.62 3.60
N PHE A 207 10.02 -0.19 4.07
CA PHE A 207 9.17 0.14 5.22
C PHE A 207 8.72 -1.09 6.00
N ARG A 208 8.38 -0.90 7.27
CA ARG A 208 7.96 -2.01 8.15
C ARG A 208 6.46 -2.18 8.14
N MET A 209 6.03 -3.44 8.09
CA MET A 209 4.63 -3.80 8.19
C MET A 209 4.40 -5.01 9.08
N ASN A 210 3.28 -5.03 9.80
CA ASN A 210 2.76 -6.19 10.49
C ASN A 210 1.77 -6.90 9.56
N VAL A 211 2.07 -8.14 9.15
CA VAL A 211 1.26 -8.86 8.16
C VAL A 211 0.52 -10.01 8.83
N ALA A 212 -0.82 -9.97 8.78
CA ALA A 212 -1.67 -10.99 9.39
C ALA A 212 -1.43 -12.40 8.83
N ALA A 213 -1.18 -12.51 7.52
CA ALA A 213 -0.85 -13.78 6.86
C ALA A 213 0.46 -14.42 7.35
N LEU A 214 1.30 -13.66 8.04
CA LEU A 214 2.56 -14.08 8.66
C LEU A 214 2.45 -14.05 10.20
N ASP A 215 1.30 -14.41 10.76
CA ASP A 215 1.05 -14.41 12.21
C ASP A 215 1.28 -13.04 12.89
N TRP A 216 1.06 -11.95 12.15
CA TRP A 216 1.34 -10.57 12.57
C TRP A 216 2.82 -10.26 12.84
N GLU A 217 3.73 -11.04 12.26
CA GLU A 217 5.15 -10.72 12.28
C GLU A 217 5.43 -9.39 11.54
N THR A 218 6.35 -8.61 12.11
CA THR A 218 6.89 -7.42 11.46
C THR A 218 7.90 -7.84 10.40
N ILE A 219 7.70 -7.38 9.17
CA ILE A 219 8.62 -7.57 8.06
C ILE A 219 9.07 -6.24 7.48
N GLU A 220 10.23 -6.22 6.84
CA GLU A 220 10.70 -5.08 6.10
C GLU A 220 10.42 -5.27 4.60
N VAL A 221 9.59 -4.37 4.09
CA VAL A 221 8.94 -4.45 2.79
C VAL A 221 9.59 -3.47 1.84
N VAL A 222 10.01 -3.94 0.67
CA VAL A 222 10.48 -3.13 -0.45
C VAL A 222 9.43 -3.11 -1.54
N SER A 223 8.94 -1.92 -1.88
CA SER A 223 7.97 -1.71 -2.96
C SER A 223 8.69 -1.39 -4.27
N HIS A 224 8.61 -2.27 -5.26
CA HIS A 224 9.13 -2.05 -6.62
C HIS A 224 8.00 -1.58 -7.53
N VAL A 225 8.08 -0.37 -8.08
CA VAL A 225 7.06 0.24 -8.94
C VAL A 225 7.58 0.31 -10.37
N LEU A 226 6.98 -0.50 -11.24
CA LEU A 226 7.30 -0.57 -12.66
C LEU A 226 6.14 0.01 -13.49
N TYR A 227 6.46 0.68 -14.60
CA TYR A 227 5.47 1.19 -15.55
C TYR A 227 5.46 0.31 -16.82
N PRO A 228 4.40 -0.47 -17.08
CA PRO A 228 4.33 -1.29 -18.27
C PRO A 228 4.32 -0.39 -19.51
N ALA A 229 5.24 -0.61 -20.46
CA ALA A 229 5.29 0.17 -21.71
C ALA A 229 3.96 0.14 -22.50
N SER A 230 3.19 -0.94 -22.32
CA SER A 230 1.88 -1.14 -22.94
C SER A 230 0.73 -0.40 -22.25
N MET A 231 0.89 -0.06 -20.97
CA MET A 231 -0.05 0.66 -20.12
C MET A 231 0.72 1.68 -19.26
N PRO A 232 1.29 2.75 -19.86
CA PRO A 232 2.24 3.63 -19.19
C PRO A 232 1.63 4.46 -18.06
N GLN A 233 0.30 4.60 -18.04
CA GLN A 233 -0.46 5.21 -16.96
C GLN A 233 -0.73 4.24 -15.78
N CYS A 234 -0.45 2.96 -15.93
CA CYS A 234 -0.60 1.95 -14.88
C CYS A 234 0.73 1.69 -14.17
N ARG A 235 0.65 1.26 -12.91
CA ARG A 235 1.78 0.85 -12.08
C ARG A 235 1.66 -0.63 -11.78
N PHE A 236 2.65 -1.39 -12.24
CA PHE A 236 2.87 -2.76 -11.82
C PHE A 236 3.79 -2.74 -10.60
N VAL A 237 3.25 -3.12 -9.44
CA VAL A 237 3.97 -3.11 -8.19
C VAL A 237 4.27 -4.53 -7.76
N VAL A 238 5.54 -4.79 -7.45
CA VAL A 238 5.99 -6.04 -6.83
C VAL A 238 6.51 -5.71 -5.45
N ILE A 239 6.05 -6.45 -4.46
CA ILE A 239 6.46 -6.29 -3.08
C ILE A 239 7.41 -7.44 -2.75
N THR A 240 8.67 -7.10 -2.50
CA THR A 240 9.63 -8.04 -1.93
C THR A 240 9.83 -7.71 -0.47
N TRP A 241 10.29 -8.66 0.32
CA TRP A 241 10.61 -8.44 1.70
C TRP A 241 11.88 -9.18 2.04
N VAL A 242 12.58 -8.64 3.01
CA VAL A 242 13.64 -9.31 3.74
C VAL A 242 13.26 -9.30 5.21
N GLU A 243 13.96 -10.09 6.01
CA GLU A 243 13.93 -9.89 7.45
C GLU A 243 14.35 -8.45 7.73
N GLY A 244 13.55 -7.74 8.53
CA GLY A 244 13.95 -6.41 8.98
C GLY A 244 15.22 -6.53 9.78
N GLY A 245 16.32 -5.98 9.26
CA GLY A 245 17.52 -5.81 10.04
C GLY A 245 17.27 -4.83 11.20
N GLU A 246 18.16 -4.84 12.17
CA GLU A 246 18.13 -3.95 13.34
C GLU A 246 18.99 -2.68 13.13
N GLY A 247 20.04 -2.76 12.31
CA GLY A 247 20.97 -1.64 12.09
C GLY A 247 20.31 -0.38 11.51
N GLU A 248 20.98 0.77 11.52
CA GLU A 248 20.49 2.01 10.86
C GLU A 248 20.23 1.87 9.36
N ARG A 249 20.50 0.68 8.80
CA ARG A 249 20.37 0.37 7.39
C ARG A 249 19.12 -0.47 7.10
N ASP A 250 18.46 -0.12 6.02
CA ASP A 250 17.34 -0.85 5.45
C ASP A 250 17.80 -2.16 4.77
N ALA A 251 16.83 -2.91 4.26
CA ALA A 251 16.93 -4.12 3.46
C ALA A 251 17.95 -4.05 2.32
N LEU A 252 18.24 -2.86 1.83
CA LEU A 252 19.11 -2.57 0.70
C LEU A 252 20.45 -2.01 1.15
N GLY A 253 20.68 -1.89 2.46
CA GLY A 253 21.90 -1.34 3.05
C GLY A 253 21.96 0.19 3.08
N GLY A 254 20.87 0.90 2.75
CA GLY A 254 20.75 2.37 2.82
C GLY A 254 20.19 2.84 4.16
N THR A 255 20.17 4.14 4.50
CA THR A 255 19.61 4.60 5.80
C THR A 255 18.13 4.22 5.92
N ARG A 256 17.72 3.62 7.04
CA ARG A 256 16.33 3.22 7.29
C ARG A 256 15.41 4.44 7.20
N ASN A 257 14.26 4.27 6.54
CA ASN A 257 13.33 5.36 6.24
C ASN A 257 13.96 6.54 5.47
N ALA A 258 15.09 6.35 4.75
CA ALA A 258 15.70 7.40 3.93
C ALA A 258 14.74 8.01 2.91
N TRP A 259 13.77 7.23 2.42
CA TRP A 259 12.71 7.73 1.54
C TRP A 259 11.82 8.79 2.19
N ALA A 260 11.71 8.78 3.53
CA ALA A 260 10.98 9.80 4.27
C ALA A 260 11.84 11.05 4.57
N ALA A 261 13.17 10.93 4.48
CA ALA A 261 14.13 11.94 4.89
C ALA A 261 14.36 13.10 3.89
N THR A 262 13.38 13.43 3.03
CA THR A 262 13.36 14.72 2.30
C THR A 262 12.53 15.82 2.95
N ALA A 263 12.13 15.69 4.22
CA ALA A 263 11.89 16.84 5.11
C ALA A 263 11.81 16.44 6.61
N ALA A 264 12.70 17.07 7.41
CA ALA A 264 12.63 17.40 8.86
C ALA A 264 13.29 16.48 9.93
N ASN A 265 14.26 17.12 10.63
CA ASN A 265 14.82 17.09 12.00
C ASN A 265 14.77 15.89 12.98
N GLN A 266 15.68 15.96 13.97
CA GLN A 266 16.42 14.86 14.60
C GLN A 266 16.06 14.53 16.07
N ASP A 267 14.83 14.76 16.53
CA ASP A 267 14.45 14.48 17.93
C ASP A 267 13.58 13.21 18.12
N ASP A 268 13.14 12.54 17.04
CA ASP A 268 12.25 11.38 17.12
C ASP A 268 12.97 10.01 17.16
N VAL A 269 14.31 10.02 17.13
CA VAL A 269 15.15 8.81 17.00
C VAL A 269 15.31 8.04 18.33
N GLU A 270 15.13 8.71 19.47
CA GLU A 270 15.43 8.12 20.78
C GLU A 270 14.27 7.28 21.38
N ALA A 271 13.02 7.47 20.93
CA ALA A 271 11.88 6.70 21.42
C ALA A 271 11.77 5.30 20.80
N ALA A 272 12.28 5.11 19.58
CA ALA A 272 12.22 3.85 18.83
C ALA A 272 13.21 2.78 19.35
N GLN A 273 14.27 3.20 20.05
CA GLN A 273 15.39 2.34 20.47
C GLN A 273 15.05 1.37 21.63
N TRP A 274 13.93 1.60 22.35
CA TRP A 274 13.57 0.78 23.52
C TRP A 274 12.91 -0.57 23.16
N HIS A 275 12.30 -0.68 21.98
CA HIS A 275 11.58 -1.89 21.54
C HIS A 275 12.45 -2.92 20.82
N GLU A 276 13.70 -2.56 20.53
CA GLU A 276 14.72 -3.38 19.87
C GLU A 276 15.10 -4.65 20.67
N GLN A 277 14.84 -4.67 21.98
CA GLN A 277 15.46 -5.67 22.85
C GLN A 277 14.78 -7.06 22.86
N ASN A 278 13.74 -7.33 22.06
CA ASN A 278 13.05 -8.63 22.10
C ASN A 278 12.38 -9.04 20.78
N ARG A 279 13.04 -9.84 19.90
CA ARG A 279 12.56 -11.19 19.53
C ARG A 279 13.32 -11.87 18.39
N VAL A 280 13.32 -13.21 18.52
CA VAL A 280 13.86 -14.26 17.65
C VAL A 280 12.97 -14.45 16.40
N ALA A 281 13.52 -14.33 15.18
CA ALA A 281 12.74 -14.28 13.94
C ALA A 281 13.45 -14.96 12.74
N GLU A 282 13.46 -16.30 12.66
CA GLU A 282 14.04 -16.99 11.49
C GLU A 282 13.13 -18.05 10.82
N ASP A 283 11.82 -18.15 11.13
CA ASP A 283 11.02 -19.28 10.59
C ASP A 283 9.78 -18.95 9.71
N ALA A 284 9.04 -17.85 9.87
CA ALA A 284 7.70 -17.74 9.22
C ALA A 284 7.71 -17.34 7.73
N ALA A 285 8.53 -16.35 7.35
CA ALA A 285 8.67 -15.92 5.96
C ALA A 285 9.22 -17.03 5.04
N THR A 286 10.05 -17.93 5.59
CA THR A 286 10.60 -19.09 4.86
C THR A 286 9.58 -20.24 4.77
N ARG A 287 8.70 -20.42 5.77
CA ARG A 287 7.54 -21.33 5.69
C ARG A 287 6.55 -20.91 4.60
N TRP A 288 6.25 -19.61 4.49
CA TRP A 288 5.39 -19.04 3.44
C TRP A 288 5.78 -19.46 2.02
N ARG A 289 7.07 -19.32 1.70
CA ARG A 289 7.61 -19.65 0.36
C ARG A 289 7.42 -21.13 0.00
N ARG A 290 7.28 -22.03 0.99
CA ARG A 290 7.05 -23.47 0.78
C ARG A 290 5.56 -23.82 0.60
N GLU A 291 4.66 -23.04 1.17
CA GLU A 291 3.20 -23.29 1.20
C GLU A 291 2.42 -22.57 0.06
N ALA A 292 3.06 -21.66 -0.67
CA ALA A 292 2.46 -20.79 -1.70
C ALA A 292 1.77 -21.51 -2.88
N ALA A 293 2.01 -22.81 -3.09
CA ALA A 293 1.39 -23.57 -4.18
C ALA A 293 -0.13 -23.71 -4.03
N ALA A 294 -0.65 -23.79 -2.80
CA ALA A 294 -2.09 -23.97 -2.53
C ALA A 294 -2.91 -22.70 -2.75
N LEU A 295 -2.27 -21.53 -2.72
CA LEU A 295 -2.93 -20.22 -2.78
C LEU A 295 -2.87 -19.63 -4.18
N ALA A 296 -2.09 -20.21 -5.09
CA ALA A 296 -1.64 -19.59 -6.33
C ALA A 296 -2.73 -19.27 -7.39
N SER A 297 -3.99 -19.63 -7.20
CA SER A 297 -5.03 -19.43 -8.20
C SER A 297 -6.09 -18.40 -7.78
N ARG A 298 -6.07 -17.23 -8.43
CA ARG A 298 -7.27 -16.41 -8.60
C ARG A 298 -8.06 -16.92 -9.78
N THR A 299 -9.33 -17.22 -9.56
CA THR A 299 -10.27 -17.71 -10.58
C THR A 299 -11.37 -16.68 -10.77
N VAL A 300 -11.99 -16.66 -11.95
CA VAL A 300 -13.19 -15.85 -12.20
C VAL A 300 -14.31 -16.82 -12.55
N VAL A 301 -15.44 -16.67 -11.86
CA VAL A 301 -16.65 -17.48 -12.05
C VAL A 301 -17.85 -16.58 -12.31
N SER A 302 -18.94 -17.17 -12.81
CA SER A 302 -20.13 -16.41 -13.18
C SER A 302 -21.15 -16.30 -12.06
N THR A 303 -21.06 -17.14 -11.03
CA THR A 303 -22.00 -17.14 -9.91
C THR A 303 -21.33 -17.34 -8.54
N PRO A 304 -21.96 -16.85 -7.45
CA PRO A 304 -21.54 -17.14 -6.08
C PRO A 304 -21.51 -18.65 -5.75
N ASP A 305 -22.45 -19.42 -6.32
CA ASP A 305 -22.53 -20.87 -6.09
C ASP A 305 -21.33 -21.61 -6.73
N GLU A 306 -20.96 -21.24 -7.97
CA GLU A 306 -19.73 -21.74 -8.62
C GLU A 306 -18.48 -21.40 -7.80
N ALA A 307 -18.45 -20.23 -7.14
CA ALA A 307 -17.35 -19.89 -6.25
C ALA A 307 -17.32 -20.82 -5.04
N ALA A 308 -18.46 -21.07 -4.40
CA ALA A 308 -18.55 -21.96 -3.24
C ALA A 308 -18.13 -23.40 -3.57
N GLU A 309 -18.41 -23.89 -4.77
CA GLU A 309 -17.98 -25.22 -5.24
C GLU A 309 -16.45 -25.40 -5.25
N LEU A 310 -15.68 -24.30 -5.43
CA LEU A 310 -14.22 -24.32 -5.38
C LEU A 310 -13.66 -24.68 -3.99
N ALA A 311 -14.49 -24.59 -2.94
CA ALA A 311 -14.11 -25.00 -1.59
C ALA A 311 -14.07 -26.54 -1.41
N GLY A 312 -14.52 -27.29 -2.41
CA GLY A 312 -14.59 -28.75 -2.39
C GLY A 312 -15.88 -29.29 -1.79
N ALA A 313 -16.02 -30.62 -1.77
CA ALA A 313 -17.27 -31.30 -1.40
C ALA A 313 -17.74 -31.02 0.04
N ASN A 314 -16.81 -30.67 0.92
CA ASN A 314 -17.06 -30.33 2.32
C ASN A 314 -16.96 -28.83 2.61
N GLY A 315 -17.18 -27.99 1.59
CA GLY A 315 -17.20 -26.53 1.74
C GLY A 315 -18.23 -26.08 2.77
N VAL A 316 -17.83 -25.21 3.70
CA VAL A 316 -18.71 -24.69 4.76
C VAL A 316 -18.96 -23.20 4.52
N PRO A 317 -20.20 -22.78 4.21
CA PRO A 317 -20.53 -21.37 4.05
C PRO A 317 -20.32 -20.57 5.33
N MET A 318 -19.82 -19.34 5.20
CA MET A 318 -19.55 -18.41 6.32
C MET A 318 -20.44 -17.16 6.23
N PRO A 319 -21.78 -17.27 6.37
CA PRO A 319 -22.71 -16.18 6.11
C PRO A 319 -22.55 -14.97 7.06
N ALA A 320 -22.17 -15.18 8.32
CA ALA A 320 -22.00 -14.08 9.27
C ALA A 320 -20.77 -13.24 8.91
N ILE A 321 -19.64 -13.86 8.60
CA ILE A 321 -18.42 -13.19 8.14
C ILE A 321 -18.64 -12.58 6.74
N SER A 322 -19.31 -13.29 5.82
CA SER A 322 -19.62 -12.77 4.47
C SER A 322 -20.38 -11.44 4.55
N LYS A 323 -21.41 -11.37 5.40
CA LYS A 323 -22.17 -10.14 5.63
C LYS A 323 -21.32 -8.99 6.18
N LEU A 324 -20.30 -9.28 6.98
CA LEU A 324 -19.37 -8.27 7.48
C LEU A 324 -18.41 -7.76 6.40
N MET A 325 -18.05 -8.62 5.43
CA MET A 325 -17.18 -8.24 4.30
C MET A 325 -17.90 -7.42 3.23
N GLY A 326 -19.23 -7.45 3.21
CA GLY A 326 -20.06 -6.62 2.33
C GLY A 326 -21.18 -7.42 1.64
N PRO A 327 -22.14 -6.74 1.01
CA PRO A 327 -23.22 -7.42 0.27
C PRO A 327 -22.71 -8.20 -0.95
N ASP A 328 -21.56 -7.79 -1.48
CA ASP A 328 -20.97 -8.32 -2.71
C ASP A 328 -19.88 -9.37 -2.41
N ALA A 329 -19.79 -9.87 -1.17
CA ALA A 329 -18.78 -10.81 -0.73
C ALA A 329 -19.40 -12.12 -0.21
N GLN A 330 -18.80 -13.25 -0.56
CA GLN A 330 -19.16 -14.56 -0.06
C GLN A 330 -17.90 -15.35 0.31
N LEU A 331 -17.91 -15.89 1.53
CA LEU A 331 -16.82 -16.69 2.06
C LEU A 331 -17.29 -18.13 2.30
N THR A 332 -16.49 -19.08 1.84
CA THR A 332 -16.72 -20.51 2.04
C THR A 332 -15.41 -21.15 2.52
N LEU A 333 -15.42 -21.72 3.73
CA LEU A 333 -14.27 -22.46 4.26
C LEU A 333 -14.09 -23.75 3.45
N ALA A 334 -12.84 -24.04 3.07
CA ALA A 334 -12.41 -25.24 2.37
C ALA A 334 -11.56 -26.10 3.33
N PRO A 335 -12.18 -26.97 4.16
CA PRO A 335 -11.48 -27.63 5.27
C PRO A 335 -10.32 -28.52 4.81
N GLU A 336 -10.49 -29.22 3.68
CA GLU A 336 -9.49 -30.13 3.10
C GLU A 336 -8.23 -29.40 2.64
N GLN A 337 -8.40 -28.15 2.17
CA GLN A 337 -7.31 -27.31 1.68
C GLN A 337 -6.74 -26.40 2.78
N SER A 338 -7.37 -26.39 3.96
CA SER A 338 -7.08 -25.46 5.05
C SER A 338 -7.06 -23.98 4.60
N THR A 339 -7.94 -23.64 3.65
CA THR A 339 -8.10 -22.29 3.10
C THR A 339 -9.55 -21.84 3.18
N VAL A 340 -9.79 -20.56 2.89
CA VAL A 340 -11.10 -19.98 2.70
C VAL A 340 -11.18 -19.49 1.26
N VAL A 341 -12.22 -19.91 0.56
CA VAL A 341 -12.61 -19.35 -0.71
C VAL A 341 -13.32 -18.02 -0.45
N TRP A 342 -12.66 -16.93 -0.84
CA TRP A 342 -13.21 -15.58 -0.75
C TRP A 342 -13.61 -15.13 -2.15
N ALA A 343 -14.92 -15.06 -2.37
CA ALA A 343 -15.54 -14.61 -3.61
C ALA A 343 -16.04 -13.17 -3.45
N VAL A 344 -15.76 -12.31 -4.43
CA VAL A 344 -16.24 -10.93 -4.48
C VAL A 344 -16.79 -10.62 -5.87
N GLU A 345 -17.98 -10.03 -5.92
CA GLU A 345 -18.59 -9.56 -7.16
C GLU A 345 -17.91 -8.26 -7.62
N GLU A 346 -17.18 -8.31 -8.73
CA GLU A 346 -16.51 -7.14 -9.31
C GLU A 346 -17.45 -6.34 -10.23
N ALA A 347 -18.36 -7.06 -10.89
CA ALA A 347 -19.44 -6.54 -11.71
C ALA A 347 -20.55 -7.60 -11.78
N ALA A 348 -21.76 -7.20 -12.16
CA ALA A 348 -22.90 -8.11 -12.24
C ALA A 348 -22.57 -9.40 -13.02
N GLY A 349 -22.57 -10.54 -12.33
CA GLY A 349 -22.25 -11.85 -12.92
C GLY A 349 -20.76 -12.12 -13.18
N ILE A 350 -19.87 -11.33 -12.58
CA ILE A 350 -18.42 -11.50 -12.61
C ILE A 350 -17.91 -11.57 -11.18
N TRP A 351 -17.63 -12.79 -10.72
CA TRP A 351 -17.15 -13.06 -9.38
C TRP A 351 -15.66 -13.41 -9.44
N SER A 352 -14.84 -12.60 -8.77
CA SER A 352 -13.45 -12.95 -8.53
C SER A 352 -13.36 -13.85 -7.31
N VAL A 353 -12.58 -14.92 -7.42
CA VAL A 353 -12.42 -15.91 -6.37
C VAL A 353 -10.96 -16.08 -6.04
N THR A 354 -10.62 -15.95 -4.76
CA THR A 354 -9.27 -16.17 -4.26
C THR A 354 -9.29 -17.09 -3.05
N HIS A 355 -8.34 -18.02 -2.99
CA HIS A 355 -8.10 -18.84 -1.81
C HIS A 355 -7.17 -18.08 -0.87
N VAL A 356 -7.57 -17.90 0.38
CA VAL A 356 -6.77 -17.25 1.43
C VAL A 356 -6.68 -18.15 2.67
N ARG A 357 -5.74 -17.87 3.58
CA ARG A 357 -5.71 -18.56 4.88
C ARG A 357 -6.85 -18.15 5.81
N PRO A 358 -7.24 -19.03 6.75
CA PRO A 358 -8.18 -18.67 7.82
C PRO A 358 -7.74 -17.44 8.63
N ALA A 359 -6.44 -17.31 8.92
CA ALA A 359 -5.88 -16.17 9.66
C ALA A 359 -6.15 -14.83 8.98
N THR A 360 -6.06 -14.80 7.64
CA THR A 360 -6.35 -13.62 6.81
C THR A 360 -7.81 -13.16 6.98
N VAL A 361 -8.74 -14.11 7.02
CA VAL A 361 -10.16 -13.81 7.24
C VAL A 361 -10.40 -13.33 8.67
N ILE A 362 -9.78 -13.97 9.67
CA ILE A 362 -9.94 -13.59 11.08
C ILE A 362 -9.46 -12.16 11.33
N ALA A 363 -8.35 -11.74 10.72
CA ALA A 363 -7.79 -10.40 10.84
C ALA A 363 -8.72 -9.29 10.32
N ARG A 364 -9.65 -9.63 9.42
CA ARG A 364 -10.62 -8.73 8.80
C ARG A 364 -11.90 -8.56 9.59
N VAL A 365 -12.21 -9.51 10.48
CA VAL A 365 -13.42 -9.44 11.28
C VAL A 365 -13.26 -8.36 12.36
N PRO A 366 -14.15 -7.34 12.40
CA PRO A 366 -14.11 -6.34 13.47
C PRO A 366 -14.21 -7.01 14.84
N ARG A 367 -13.32 -6.66 15.77
CA ARG A 367 -13.21 -7.36 17.07
C ARG A 367 -14.52 -7.32 17.86
N GLU A 368 -15.22 -6.21 17.79
CA GLU A 368 -16.53 -5.98 18.40
C GLU A 368 -17.66 -6.82 17.79
N ALA A 369 -17.50 -7.31 16.55
CA ALA A 369 -18.47 -8.15 15.87
C ALA A 369 -18.31 -9.65 16.19
N ILE A 370 -17.24 -10.04 16.89
CA ILE A 370 -16.92 -11.44 17.22
C ILE A 370 -17.80 -11.92 18.39
N HIS A 371 -19.07 -12.17 18.09
CA HIS A 371 -20.04 -12.74 19.02
C HIS A 371 -21.11 -13.57 18.26
N GLY A 372 -21.83 -14.44 18.97
CA GLY A 372 -22.92 -15.23 18.38
C GLY A 372 -22.49 -16.05 17.16
N ALA A 373 -23.18 -15.89 16.03
CA ALA A 373 -22.89 -16.62 14.80
C ALA A 373 -21.48 -16.33 14.23
N CYS A 374 -21.01 -15.08 14.32
CA CYS A 374 -19.67 -14.72 13.85
C CYS A 374 -18.58 -15.42 14.67
N LEU A 375 -18.74 -15.50 15.99
CA LEU A 375 -17.82 -16.27 16.84
C LEU A 375 -17.78 -17.74 16.44
N ALA A 376 -18.93 -18.36 16.14
CA ALA A 376 -18.99 -19.75 15.71
C ALA A 376 -18.20 -20.00 14.41
N GLU A 377 -18.28 -19.08 13.45
CA GLU A 377 -17.52 -19.15 12.19
C GLU A 377 -16.02 -18.93 12.42
N VAL A 378 -15.63 -17.94 13.24
CA VAL A 378 -14.23 -17.70 13.63
C VAL A 378 -13.61 -18.92 14.33
N LEU A 379 -14.36 -19.61 15.18
CA LEU A 379 -13.89 -20.84 15.83
C LEU A 379 -13.58 -21.95 14.81
N GLN A 380 -14.36 -22.06 13.73
CA GLN A 380 -14.09 -23.03 12.66
C GLN A 380 -12.82 -22.66 11.89
N LEU A 381 -12.63 -21.37 11.57
CA LEU A 381 -11.42 -20.86 10.94
C LEU A 381 -10.17 -21.16 11.78
N VAL A 382 -10.23 -20.89 13.10
CA VAL A 382 -9.14 -21.22 14.03
C VAL A 382 -8.88 -22.72 14.07
N ARG A 383 -9.92 -23.56 14.12
CA ARG A 383 -9.75 -25.02 14.19
C ARG A 383 -9.07 -25.59 12.95
N VAL A 384 -9.42 -25.09 11.76
CA VAL A 384 -8.82 -25.52 10.48
C VAL A 384 -7.36 -25.07 10.34
N ALA A 385 -6.98 -23.95 10.95
CA ALA A 385 -5.58 -23.51 10.98
C ALA A 385 -4.70 -24.33 11.96
N LEU A 386 -5.29 -25.16 12.83
CA LEU A 386 -4.56 -25.98 13.80
C LEU A 386 -4.28 -27.39 13.27
N PRO A 387 -3.25 -28.09 13.81
CA PRO A 387 -3.02 -29.49 13.50
C PRO A 387 -4.28 -30.36 13.63
N ALA A 388 -4.44 -31.32 12.71
CA ALA A 388 -5.56 -32.25 12.76
C ALA A 388 -5.58 -33.06 14.07
N ASP A 389 -4.41 -33.47 14.55
CA ASP A 389 -4.24 -34.16 15.83
C ASP A 389 -4.62 -33.26 17.01
N ALA A 390 -5.43 -33.81 17.93
CA ALA A 390 -5.99 -33.05 19.04
C ALA A 390 -4.94 -32.67 20.09
N ALA A 391 -3.92 -33.51 20.32
CA ALA A 391 -2.86 -33.20 21.28
C ALA A 391 -1.94 -32.11 20.75
N ALA A 392 -1.55 -32.19 19.47
CA ALA A 392 -0.76 -31.16 18.79
C ALA A 392 -1.51 -29.82 18.71
N ALA A 393 -2.82 -29.83 18.41
CA ALA A 393 -3.65 -28.63 18.42
C ALA A 393 -3.73 -28.00 19.82
N THR A 394 -3.93 -28.81 20.86
CA THR A 394 -3.98 -28.34 22.26
C THR A 394 -2.65 -27.71 22.67
N ALA A 395 -1.52 -28.34 22.34
CA ALA A 395 -0.20 -27.81 22.62
C ALA A 395 0.03 -26.47 21.90
N ARG A 396 -0.35 -26.36 20.62
CA ARG A 396 -0.22 -25.11 19.85
C ARG A 396 -1.09 -23.99 20.42
N ILE A 397 -2.34 -24.29 20.81
CA ILE A 397 -3.21 -23.31 21.49
C ILE A 397 -2.56 -22.84 22.79
N GLY A 398 -2.05 -23.76 23.62
CA GLY A 398 -1.39 -23.43 24.88
C GLY A 398 -0.21 -22.47 24.68
N GLN A 399 0.64 -22.75 23.70
CA GLN A 399 1.76 -21.87 23.34
C GLN A 399 1.28 -20.48 22.89
N LEU A 400 0.28 -20.40 22.01
CA LEU A 400 -0.25 -19.12 21.53
C LEU A 400 -0.87 -18.29 22.67
N LEU A 401 -1.54 -18.94 23.62
CA LEU A 401 -2.10 -18.25 24.80
C LEU A 401 -0.99 -17.69 25.69
N GLU A 402 0.09 -18.45 25.92
CA GLU A 402 1.24 -17.99 26.71
C GLU A 402 1.96 -16.79 26.06
N GLU A 403 2.12 -16.82 24.73
CA GLU A 403 2.68 -15.70 23.95
C GLU A 403 1.80 -14.45 24.11
N ARG A 404 0.48 -14.57 23.96
CA ARG A 404 -0.47 -13.46 24.11
C ARG A 404 -0.55 -12.93 25.55
N ASP A 405 -0.50 -13.81 26.55
CA ASP A 405 -0.47 -13.41 27.97
C ASP A 405 0.79 -12.60 28.30
N THR A 406 1.91 -12.95 27.69
CA THR A 406 3.19 -12.22 27.84
C THR A 406 3.09 -10.83 27.23
N GLU A 407 2.62 -10.71 25.99
CA GLU A 407 2.38 -9.41 25.33
C GLU A 407 1.42 -8.54 26.13
N GLN A 408 0.32 -9.10 26.61
CA GLN A 408 -0.67 -8.40 27.41
C GLN A 408 -0.09 -7.90 28.75
N ARG A 409 0.81 -8.67 29.36
CA ARG A 409 1.51 -8.25 30.59
C ARG A 409 2.39 -7.04 30.34
N VAL A 410 3.19 -7.06 29.27
CA VAL A 410 4.05 -5.93 28.88
C VAL A 410 3.21 -4.68 28.63
N LEU A 411 2.13 -4.78 27.84
CA LEU A 411 1.24 -3.65 27.56
C LEU A 411 0.61 -3.08 28.84
N ARG A 412 0.21 -3.93 29.78
CA ARG A 412 -0.32 -3.50 31.08
C ARG A 412 0.73 -2.76 31.91
N GLU A 413 1.98 -3.22 31.92
CA GLU A 413 3.06 -2.52 32.62
C GLU A 413 3.35 -1.16 32.02
N VAL A 414 3.43 -1.05 30.69
CA VAL A 414 3.59 0.24 29.98
C VAL A 414 2.42 1.18 30.31
N LEU A 415 1.19 0.70 30.23
CA LEU A 415 0.01 1.48 30.59
C LEU A 415 0.06 1.99 32.04
N ASN A 416 0.50 1.15 32.97
CA ASN A 416 0.65 1.53 34.37
C ASN A 416 1.73 2.59 34.57
N LYS A 417 2.87 2.48 33.86
CA LYS A 417 3.92 3.52 33.87
C LYS A 417 3.38 4.86 33.37
N ILE A 418 2.73 4.87 32.20
CA ILE A 418 2.12 6.09 31.63
C ILE A 418 1.12 6.74 32.60
N LYS A 419 0.27 5.93 33.26
CA LYS A 419 -0.70 6.44 34.25
C LYS A 419 -0.03 7.01 35.49
N ASN A 420 1.06 6.40 35.96
CA ASN A 420 1.79 6.87 37.13
C ASN A 420 2.60 8.13 36.83
N ASP A 421 3.22 8.23 35.65
CA ASP A 421 3.99 9.39 35.21
C ASP A 421 3.07 10.57 34.89
N GLY A 422 1.92 10.32 34.25
CA GLY A 422 0.86 11.33 34.06
C GLY A 422 0.21 11.80 35.37
N GLY A 423 0.15 10.91 36.38
CA GLY A 423 -0.30 11.26 37.74
C GLY A 423 0.71 12.09 38.53
N ALA A 424 2.01 11.99 38.22
CA ALA A 424 3.04 12.87 38.79
C ALA A 424 2.97 14.28 38.18
N ALA A 425 2.80 14.40 36.86
CA ALA A 425 2.62 15.70 36.19
C ALA A 425 1.33 16.43 36.62
N ALA A 426 0.25 15.70 36.91
CA ALA A 426 -1.00 16.28 37.43
C ALA A 426 -0.89 16.73 38.91
N ARG A 427 0.06 16.19 39.68
CA ARG A 427 0.32 16.63 41.07
C ARG A 427 1.20 17.87 41.15
N GLU A 428 2.03 18.13 40.14
CA GLU A 428 2.84 19.36 40.06
C GLU A 428 2.04 20.59 39.59
N THR A 429 0.90 20.39 38.92
CA THR A 429 0.02 21.48 38.46
C THR A 429 -1.10 21.83 39.46
N GLY A 430 -1.22 21.09 40.56
CA GLY A 430 -2.20 21.29 41.63
C GLY A 430 -1.62 21.92 42.88
N GLN A 431 -1.00 23.11 42.78
CA GLN A 431 -0.91 24.05 43.90
C GLN A 431 -1.95 25.14 43.71
N PHE A 432 -3.06 25.04 44.45
CA PHE A 432 -3.48 26.03 45.46
C PHE A 432 -4.59 25.43 46.34
#